data_AF-X1JRD8-F1
#
_entry.id   AF-X1JRD8-F1
#
_cell.length_a   1.000
_cell.length_b   1.000
_cell.length_c   1.000
_cell.angle_alpha   90.00
_cell.angle_beta   90.00
_cell.angle_gamma   90.00
#
_symmetry.space_group_name_H-M   'P 1'
#
loop_
_entity.id
_entity.type
_entity.pdbx_description
1 polymer ?
#
loop_
_entity_poly.entity_id
_entity_poly.type
_entity_poly.pdbx_seq_one_letter_code
_entity_poly.pdbx_strand_id
1 'polypeptide(L)' 'MEVGHVGENIHLQAVALGLATVEVGAFDDEEVREVLGVEEQIKPLYIMPIGKPL' A
#
# COMPACT_ATOMS: atom_id res chain seq x y z
N MET A 1 -11.84 2.39 -10.84
CA MET A 1 -10.40 2.74 -10.77
C MET A 1 -10.10 3.51 -9.47
N GLU A 2 -10.66 3.10 -8.31
CA GLU A 2 -10.60 3.92 -7.07
C GLU A 2 -9.29 3.77 -6.31
N VAL A 3 -8.73 2.56 -6.28
CA VAL A 3 -7.54 2.23 -5.47
C VAL A 3 -6.27 2.92 -5.97
N GLY A 4 -6.13 3.12 -7.27
CA GLY A 4 -5.05 3.95 -7.82
C GLY A 4 -5.17 5.43 -7.42
N HIS A 5 -6.39 5.97 -7.30
CA HIS A 5 -6.56 7.36 -6.81
C HIS A 5 -6.15 7.49 -5.33
N VAL A 6 -6.47 6.47 -4.51
CA VAL A 6 -6.02 6.43 -3.12
C VAL A 6 -4.51 6.29 -3.03
N GLY A 7 -3.91 5.46 -3.89
CA GLY A 7 -2.45 5.28 -3.98
C GLY A 7 -1.71 6.57 -4.34
N GLU A 8 -2.20 7.33 -5.32
CA GLU A 8 -1.61 8.63 -5.68
C GLU A 8 -1.71 9.64 -4.53
N ASN A 9 -2.83 9.67 -3.79
CA ASN A 9 -2.93 10.53 -2.61
C ASN A 9 -1.87 10.21 -1.55
N ILE A 10 -1.54 8.92 -1.37
CA ILE A 10 -0.47 8.49 -0.45
C ILE A 10 0.90 8.92 -0.99
N HIS A 11 1.16 8.79 -2.29
CA HIS A 11 2.40 9.26 -2.92
C HIS A 11 2.60 10.77 -2.72
N LEU A 12 1.58 11.57 -3.02
CA LEU A 12 1.65 13.03 -2.86
C LEU A 12 1.93 13.42 -1.40
N GLN A 13 1.30 12.73 -0.45
CA GLN A 13 1.53 13.02 0.96
C GLN A 13 2.90 12.55 1.46
N ALA A 14 3.39 11.41 0.97
CA ALA A 14 4.76 10.97 1.26
C ALA A 14 5.77 12.04 0.81
N VAL A 15 5.64 12.54 -0.42
CA VAL A 15 6.50 13.62 -0.96
C VAL A 15 6.39 14.89 -0.11
N ALA A 16 5.18 15.31 0.27
CA ALA A 16 4.97 16.51 1.09
C ALA A 16 5.65 16.42 2.47
N LEU A 17 5.77 15.20 3.02
CA LEU A 17 6.43 14.93 4.30
C LEU A 17 7.95 14.69 4.17
N GLY A 18 8.53 14.76 2.97
CA GLY A 18 9.93 14.40 2.72
C GLY A 18 10.21 12.91 2.86
N LEU A 19 9.19 12.08 2.62
CA LEU A 19 9.26 10.62 2.60
C LEU A 19 9.14 10.10 1.16
N ALA A 20 9.39 8.81 0.99
CA ALA A 20 9.21 8.08 -0.25
C ALA A 20 8.32 6.85 -0.01
N THR A 21 7.60 6.44 -1.05
CA THR A 21 6.78 5.24 -1.09
C THR A 21 6.82 4.63 -2.49
N VAL A 22 6.35 3.40 -2.62
CA VAL A 22 6.12 2.73 -3.91
C VAL A 22 4.84 1.91 -3.81
N GLU A 23 4.11 1.76 -4.91
CA GLU A 23 2.99 0.81 -5.01
C GLU A 23 3.50 -0.59 -5.35
N VAL A 24 3.24 -1.56 -4.46
CA VAL A 24 3.50 -2.98 -4.72
C VAL A 24 2.16 -3.68 -4.88
N GLY A 25 1.85 -4.10 -6.11
CA GLY A 25 0.66 -4.91 -6.44
C GLY A 25 0.95 -6.40 -6.64
N ALA A 26 2.21 -6.82 -6.49
CA ALA A 26 2.63 -8.22 -6.64
C ALA A 26 3.07 -8.75 -5.28
N PHE A 27 2.18 -9.49 -4.61
CA PHE A 27 2.39 -10.16 -3.33
C PHE A 27 1.45 -11.37 -3.22
N ASP A 28 1.59 -12.18 -2.17
CA ASP A 28 0.65 -13.26 -1.88
C ASP A 28 -0.52 -12.71 -1.06
N ASP A 29 -1.68 -12.58 -1.70
CA ASP A 29 -2.88 -12.01 -1.09
C ASP A 29 -3.32 -12.78 0.16
N GLU A 30 -3.18 -14.10 0.15
CA GLU A 30 -3.64 -14.97 1.24
C GLU A 30 -2.68 -14.89 2.42
N GLU A 31 -1.38 -14.97 2.16
CA GLU A 31 -0.37 -14.82 3.23
C GLU A 31 -0.49 -13.44 3.90
N VAL A 32 -0.67 -12.37 3.12
CA VAL A 32 -0.84 -11.01 3.65
C VAL A 32 -2.12 -10.90 4.48
N ARG A 33 -3.22 -11.51 4.00
CA ARG A 33 -4.50 -11.53 4.72
C ARG A 33 -4.39 -12.24 6.07
N GLU A 34 -3.75 -13.41 6.10
CA GLU A 34 -3.50 -14.19 7.31
C GLU A 34 -2.63 -13.42 8.30
N VAL A 35 -1.53 -12.83 7.84
CA VAL A 35 -0.60 -12.04 8.67
C VAL A 35 -1.29 -10.82 9.27
N LEU A 36 -2.16 -10.14 8.52
CA LEU A 36 -2.90 -8.97 9.00
C LEU A 36 -4.13 -9.35 9.84
N GLY A 37 -4.55 -10.62 9.84
CA GLY A 37 -5.71 -11.11 10.59
C GLY A 37 -7.04 -10.47 10.16
N VAL A 38 -7.18 -10.11 8.87
CA VAL A 38 -8.39 -9.47 8.34
C VAL A 38 -9.42 -10.50 7.86
N GLU A 39 -10.69 -10.09 7.82
CA GLU A 39 -11.80 -10.96 7.40
C GLU A 39 -11.62 -11.43 5.94
N GLU A 40 -12.14 -12.62 5.61
CA GLU A 40 -11.92 -13.29 4.31
C GLU A 40 -12.39 -12.48 3.10
N GLN A 41 -13.41 -11.64 3.27
CA GLN A 41 -13.91 -10.75 2.21
C GLN A 41 -13.01 -9.54 1.96
N ILE A 42 -12.03 -9.26 2.84
CA ILE A 42 -11.08 -8.15 2.67
C ILE A 42 -9.91 -8.67 1.83
N LYS A 43 -9.82 -8.17 0.60
CA LYS A 43 -8.72 -8.46 -0.32
C LYS A 43 -7.72 -7.31 -0.31
N PRO A 44 -6.46 -7.54 0.10
CA PRO A 44 -5.42 -6.54 -0.06
C PRO A 44 -5.23 -6.23 -1.56
N LEU A 45 -5.04 -4.95 -1.89
CA LEU A 45 -4.90 -4.52 -3.28
C LEU A 45 -3.51 -3.93 -3.56
N TYR A 46 -2.95 -3.19 -2.60
CA TYR A 46 -1.59 -2.67 -2.64
C TYR A 46 -0.94 -2.82 -1.27
N ILE A 47 0.38 -3.01 -1.30
CA ILE A 47 1.27 -2.74 -0.18
C ILE A 47 2.08 -1.49 -0.54
N MET A 48 2.10 -0.50 0.37
CA MET A 48 2.79 0.78 0.17
C MET A 48 3.77 1.05 1.31
N PRO A 49 5.03 0.60 1.21
CA PRO A 49 6.05 0.86 2.23
C PRO A 49 6.44 2.34 2.22
N ILE A 50 6.56 2.96 3.40
CA ILE A 50 6.92 4.37 3.57
C ILE A 50 8.27 4.47 4.28
N GLY A 51 9.18 5.29 3.75
CA GLY A 51 10.51 5.46 4.32
C GLY A 51 11.17 6.77 3.93
N LYS A 52 12.39 7.00 4.43
CA LYS A 52 13.23 8.09 3.94
C LYS A 52 13.93 7.65 2.65
N PRO A 53 13.93 8.48 1.59
CA PRO A 53 14.75 8.21 0.42
C PRO A 53 16.24 8.20 0.82
N LEU A 54 17.00 7.26 0.23
CA LEU A 54 18.46 7.15 0.40
C LEU A 54 19.20 8.15 -0.48
#